data_AF-A0A961UNX1-F1
#
_entry.id   AF-A0A961UNX1-F1
#
_cell.length_a   1.000
_cell.length_b   1.000
_cell.length_c   1.000
_cell.angle_alpha   90.00
_cell.angle_beta   90.00
_cell.angle_gamma   90.00
#
_symmetry.space_group_name_H-M   'P 1'
#
loop_
_entity.id
_entity.type
_entity.pdbx_description
1 polymer ?
#
loop_
_entity_poly.entity_id
_entity_poly.type
_entity_poly.pdbx_seq_one_letter_code
_entity_poly.pdbx_strand_id
1 'polypeptide(L)'
;MTSENPRYGMVVDVNRCVGCQTCTISCKHANDTAPDIQWRSVLDVEQGEFPDVSRFFLVVGCQHCAEPPCVPVCPTGATFQRDDGLVVMDYDTCIGCGYCAVACPYQARTIAHEAEFYYGRPTVQETHAAHPERIGVAQKCTFCIDRIDEAKDRGLTPGVDSEVTPACAASCIAQAITFGDFNDSDSRVSQLAKGHTFQINDFLKTDPQIKYLYDVPGSIEGLPDTDAHADDIAPGSDPLAGGVQTFWDMRAAMNFILGGMGSGFLLIASAAILSGLATPPAGKALLFAGATLIALGLFFVFLKIGRKGRFLNAIRRPQTSWMTREIYVVAVMFPLIGLALPTDASLSLAALIGIAAAAFLYCQARILHAAKGIPVWRASPVPLLLVATGLAEGAGLYLFASVLVPGAASATWIIVAGVAAGMVTLGTWLWLVRGAKTFRIPPKARQSLALATRVYVPAMIAAAALMAVWPPLGGLLVAVSGAAIKAWLITRAAHQQGFVLPAMPRRGSGRRASPSRLNGIQRDKAMSAVGVDPLETV
;
A
#
# COMPACT_ATOMS: atom_id res chain seq x y z
N MET A 1 -0.70 -26.80 -23.70
CA MET A 1 -0.22 -25.61 -24.43
C MET A 1 1.03 -25.13 -23.72
N THR A 2 2.20 -25.60 -24.13
CA THR A 2 3.47 -25.01 -23.72
C THR A 2 3.54 -23.65 -24.38
N SER A 3 3.45 -22.55 -23.61
CA SER A 3 3.68 -21.24 -24.21
C SER A 3 5.13 -21.18 -24.69
N GLU A 4 5.35 -20.76 -25.94
CA GLU A 4 6.70 -20.63 -26.53
C GLU A 4 7.60 -19.64 -25.77
N ASN A 5 7.02 -18.77 -24.94
CA ASN A 5 7.77 -17.81 -24.12
C ASN A 5 8.13 -18.40 -22.75
N PRO A 6 9.35 -18.15 -22.24
CA PRO A 6 9.73 -18.51 -20.87
C PRO A 6 8.80 -17.90 -19.82
N ARG A 7 8.69 -18.51 -18.66
CA ARG A 7 8.03 -17.95 -17.48
C ARG A 7 9.02 -17.90 -16.32
N TYR A 8 9.76 -16.80 -16.23
CA TYR A 8 10.82 -16.70 -15.23
C TYR A 8 10.28 -16.56 -13.81
N GLY A 9 10.93 -17.25 -12.88
CA GLY A 9 10.63 -17.14 -11.46
C GLY A 9 11.70 -17.75 -10.56
N MET A 10 11.42 -17.78 -9.27
CA MET A 10 12.33 -18.33 -8.26
C MET A 10 11.66 -19.36 -7.36
N VAL A 11 12.46 -20.33 -6.91
CA VAL A 11 12.15 -21.10 -5.70
C VAL A 11 13.18 -20.73 -4.64
N VAL A 12 12.67 -20.34 -3.47
CA VAL A 12 13.48 -20.05 -2.27
C VAL A 12 13.30 -21.21 -1.28
N ASP A 13 14.34 -22.02 -1.12
CA ASP A 13 14.42 -23.07 -0.11
C ASP A 13 14.74 -22.45 1.26
N VAL A 14 13.70 -22.29 2.09
CA VAL A 14 13.81 -21.74 3.44
C VAL A 14 14.50 -22.70 4.41
N ASN A 15 14.60 -24.00 4.08
CA ASN A 15 15.35 -24.97 4.89
C ASN A 15 16.87 -24.76 4.74
N ARG A 16 17.33 -24.37 3.55
CA ARG A 16 18.75 -24.13 3.23
C ARG A 16 19.23 -22.74 3.60
N CYS A 17 18.35 -21.73 3.59
CA CYS A 17 18.75 -20.35 3.84
C CYS A 17 19.40 -20.18 5.23
N VAL A 18 20.67 -19.78 5.28
CA VAL A 18 21.43 -19.57 6.54
C VAL A 18 21.45 -18.13 7.04
N GLY A 19 20.72 -17.21 6.38
CA GLY A 19 20.68 -15.81 6.83
C GLY A 19 21.93 -14.99 6.53
N CYS A 20 22.82 -15.46 5.65
CA CYS A 20 24.13 -14.82 5.40
C CYS A 20 24.09 -13.43 4.71
N GLN A 21 22.91 -12.97 4.25
CA GLN A 21 22.72 -11.69 3.55
C GLN A 21 23.53 -11.53 2.24
N THR A 22 24.20 -12.58 1.73
CA THR A 22 24.97 -12.51 0.47
C THR A 22 24.08 -12.13 -0.73
N CYS A 23 22.83 -12.58 -0.74
CA CYS A 23 21.85 -12.22 -1.77
C CYS A 23 21.46 -10.74 -1.71
N THR A 24 21.40 -10.14 -0.52
CA THR A 24 21.12 -8.71 -0.31
C THR A 24 22.25 -7.86 -0.87
N ILE A 25 23.51 -8.14 -0.47
CA ILE A 25 24.67 -7.36 -0.92
C ILE A 25 24.96 -7.55 -2.42
N SER A 26 24.75 -8.75 -2.96
CA SER A 26 24.95 -9.01 -4.39
C SER A 26 23.90 -8.32 -5.25
N CYS A 27 22.66 -8.22 -4.75
CA CYS A 27 21.62 -7.43 -5.41
C CYS A 27 22.00 -5.95 -5.46
N LYS A 28 22.51 -5.40 -4.35
CA LYS A 28 23.02 -4.03 -4.30
C LYS A 28 24.16 -3.82 -5.29
N HIS A 29 25.17 -4.68 -5.24
CA HIS A 29 26.36 -4.58 -6.10
C HIS A 29 26.01 -4.59 -7.59
N ALA A 30 25.02 -5.40 -7.98
CA ALA A 30 24.59 -5.54 -9.37
C ALA A 30 23.59 -4.47 -9.84
N ASN A 31 22.89 -3.77 -8.94
CA ASN A 31 21.78 -2.89 -9.31
C ASN A 31 21.88 -1.46 -8.73
N ASP A 32 22.98 -1.12 -8.06
CA ASP A 32 23.22 0.22 -7.49
C ASP A 32 22.07 0.72 -6.61
N THR A 33 21.70 -0.08 -5.60
CA THR A 33 20.70 0.36 -4.63
C THR A 33 21.34 1.30 -3.62
N ALA A 34 20.79 2.50 -3.50
CA ALA A 34 21.18 3.53 -2.53
C ALA A 34 21.12 3.03 -1.07
N PRO A 35 21.75 3.75 -0.11
CA PRO A 35 21.57 3.50 1.32
C PRO A 35 20.12 3.26 1.72
N ASP A 36 19.92 2.33 2.66
CA ASP A 36 18.61 1.89 3.16
C ASP A 36 17.64 1.28 2.14
N ILE A 37 18.03 1.17 0.86
CA ILE A 37 17.24 0.49 -0.16
C ILE A 37 17.76 -0.93 -0.36
N GLN A 38 16.91 -1.90 -0.05
CA GLN A 38 17.17 -3.32 -0.29
C GLN A 38 16.04 -3.88 -1.17
N TRP A 39 16.36 -4.24 -2.41
CA TRP A 39 15.39 -4.88 -3.30
C TRP A 39 15.17 -6.37 -2.98
N ARG A 40 16.16 -6.97 -2.32
CA ARG A 40 16.15 -8.33 -1.79
C ARG A 40 16.62 -8.22 -0.35
N SER A 41 15.80 -8.67 0.60
CA SER A 41 16.11 -8.63 2.02
C SER A 41 15.96 -10.03 2.60
N VAL A 42 16.72 -10.32 3.66
CA VAL A 42 16.55 -11.54 4.44
C VAL A 42 16.03 -11.17 5.81
N LEU A 43 14.78 -11.55 6.09
CA LEU A 43 14.14 -11.38 7.39
C LEU A 43 14.60 -12.49 8.32
N ASP A 44 14.93 -12.12 9.54
CA ASP A 44 15.34 -13.03 10.60
C ASP A 44 14.18 -13.22 11.56
N VAL A 45 13.48 -14.34 11.42
CA VAL A 45 12.18 -14.55 12.08
C VAL A 45 12.37 -15.52 13.24
N GLU A 46 12.12 -15.03 14.44
CA GLU A 46 12.06 -15.82 15.67
C GLU A 46 10.61 -15.99 16.10
N GLN A 47 10.24 -17.21 16.50
CA GLN A 47 8.89 -17.55 16.96
C GLN A 47 8.90 -18.59 18.07
N GLY A 48 7.83 -18.60 18.86
CA GLY A 48 7.70 -19.44 20.04
C GLY A 48 8.10 -18.69 21.31
N GLU A 49 7.97 -19.36 22.44
CA GLU A 49 8.35 -18.85 23.75
C GLU A 49 9.49 -19.70 24.31
N PHE A 50 10.45 -19.07 24.97
CA PHE A 50 11.56 -19.80 25.59
C PHE A 50 11.04 -20.86 26.59
N PRO A 51 11.51 -22.12 26.54
CA PRO A 51 12.65 -22.65 25.78
C PRO A 51 12.31 -23.25 24.39
N ASP A 52 11.05 -23.22 23.97
CA ASP A 52 10.58 -23.80 22.70
C ASP A 52 10.50 -22.74 21.60
N VAL A 53 11.66 -22.14 21.30
CA VAL A 53 11.85 -21.14 20.25
C VAL A 53 12.32 -21.77 18.94
N SER A 54 11.90 -21.19 17.82
CA SER A 54 12.34 -21.52 16.47
C SER A 54 12.77 -20.25 15.75
N ARG A 55 13.75 -20.39 14.87
CA ARG A 55 14.32 -19.28 14.11
C ARG A 55 14.54 -19.69 12.67
N PHE A 56 13.98 -18.95 11.73
CA PHE A 56 14.19 -19.18 10.30
C PHE A 56 14.43 -17.87 9.56
N PHE A 57 14.99 -17.99 8.36
CA PHE A 57 15.33 -16.84 7.53
C PHE A 57 14.45 -16.79 6.29
N LEU A 58 13.70 -15.71 6.12
CA LEU A 58 12.80 -15.53 4.99
C LEU A 58 13.39 -14.51 4.01
N VAL A 59 13.68 -14.97 2.80
CA VAL A 59 14.15 -14.08 1.73
C VAL A 59 12.95 -13.40 1.07
N VAL A 60 12.84 -12.07 1.19
CA VAL A 60 11.73 -11.27 0.65
C VAL A 60 12.21 -10.27 -0.40
N GLY A 61 11.28 -9.77 -1.21
CA GLY A 61 11.57 -8.86 -2.31
C GLY A 61 10.41 -8.83 -3.32
N CYS A 62 10.65 -8.27 -4.52
CA CYS A 62 9.62 -8.27 -5.56
C CYS A 62 9.32 -9.69 -6.00
N GLN A 63 8.03 -10.03 -6.01
CA GLN A 63 7.55 -11.38 -6.30
C GLN A 63 7.26 -11.62 -7.79
N HIS A 64 7.41 -10.59 -8.65
CA HIS A 64 7.10 -10.65 -10.08
C HIS A 64 5.75 -11.32 -10.39
N CYS A 65 4.72 -10.96 -9.62
CA CYS A 65 3.37 -11.52 -9.64
C CYS A 65 2.80 -11.70 -11.05
N ALA A 66 2.08 -12.82 -11.28
CA ALA A 66 1.29 -13.03 -12.49
C ALA A 66 0.13 -12.03 -12.60
N GLU A 67 -0.49 -11.74 -11.46
CA GLU A 67 -1.58 -10.77 -11.30
C GLU A 67 -1.06 -9.57 -10.48
N PRO A 68 -0.17 -8.73 -11.04
CA PRO A 68 0.54 -7.71 -10.29
C PRO A 68 -0.39 -6.53 -9.97
N PRO A 69 -0.79 -6.28 -8.71
CA PRO A 69 -1.68 -5.17 -8.37
C PRO A 69 -1.04 -3.80 -8.63
N CYS A 70 0.28 -3.76 -8.73
CA CYS A 70 1.06 -2.56 -8.97
C CYS A 70 1.05 -2.09 -10.45
N VAL A 71 0.70 -2.97 -11.41
CA VAL A 71 0.62 -2.63 -12.84
C VAL A 71 -0.64 -1.83 -13.18
N PRO A 72 -1.88 -2.31 -12.91
CA PRO A 72 -3.08 -1.62 -13.36
C PRO A 72 -3.28 -0.26 -12.69
N VAL A 73 -2.73 -0.05 -11.49
CA VAL A 73 -2.79 1.23 -10.78
C VAL A 73 -1.92 2.31 -11.43
N CYS A 74 -0.88 1.94 -12.19
CA CYS A 74 0.07 2.89 -12.76
C CYS A 74 -0.60 3.79 -13.82
N PRO A 75 -0.72 5.11 -13.59
CA PRO A 75 -1.42 5.99 -14.53
C PRO A 75 -0.62 6.24 -15.82
N THR A 76 0.70 6.09 -15.75
CA THR A 76 1.61 6.36 -16.87
C THR A 76 1.88 5.15 -17.75
N GLY A 77 1.64 3.94 -17.23
CA GLY A 77 2.11 2.70 -17.84
C GLY A 77 3.60 2.43 -17.65
N ALA A 78 4.28 3.17 -16.77
CA ALA A 78 5.70 2.98 -16.47
C ALA A 78 6.03 1.61 -15.85
N THR A 79 5.04 0.92 -15.27
CA THR A 79 5.23 -0.47 -14.87
C THR A 79 4.27 -1.34 -15.65
N PHE A 80 4.83 -2.42 -16.22
CA PHE A 80 4.13 -3.35 -17.08
C PHE A 80 4.74 -4.75 -16.90
N GLN A 81 4.05 -5.76 -17.42
CA GLN A 81 4.52 -7.14 -17.43
C GLN A 81 4.94 -7.50 -18.85
N ARG A 82 6.14 -8.07 -19.00
CA ARG A 82 6.65 -8.66 -20.25
C ARG A 82 6.01 -10.02 -20.48
N ASP A 83 6.10 -10.53 -21.70
CA ASP A 83 5.57 -11.85 -22.08
C ASP A 83 6.25 -13.00 -21.32
N ASP A 84 7.49 -12.78 -20.88
CA ASP A 84 8.27 -13.73 -20.07
C ASP A 84 7.88 -13.75 -18.57
N GLY A 85 6.88 -12.97 -18.18
CA GLY A 85 6.37 -12.83 -16.82
C GLY A 85 7.10 -11.78 -15.97
N LEU A 86 8.18 -11.16 -16.45
CA LEU A 86 8.85 -10.11 -15.69
C LEU A 86 7.95 -8.88 -15.57
N VAL A 87 7.60 -8.51 -14.34
CA VAL A 87 7.10 -7.16 -14.05
C VAL A 87 8.30 -6.22 -14.11
N VAL A 88 8.26 -5.18 -14.93
CA VAL A 88 9.38 -4.26 -15.18
C VAL A 88 9.01 -2.79 -14.92
N MET A 89 10.03 -1.92 -14.99
CA MET A 89 9.92 -0.47 -14.82
C MET A 89 10.57 0.24 -15.99
N ASP A 90 9.83 1.12 -16.64
CA ASP A 90 10.35 2.19 -17.48
C ASP A 90 10.52 3.43 -16.58
N TYR A 91 11.78 3.74 -16.28
CA TYR A 91 12.16 4.86 -15.42
C TYR A 91 11.95 6.23 -16.08
N ASP A 92 11.92 6.29 -17.41
CA ASP A 92 11.70 7.54 -18.15
C ASP A 92 10.24 7.93 -18.26
N THR A 93 9.35 6.95 -18.34
CA THR A 93 7.91 7.20 -18.28
C THR A 93 7.42 7.45 -16.86
N CYS A 94 8.13 6.97 -15.84
CA CYS A 94 7.71 7.09 -14.44
C CYS A 94 7.71 8.54 -13.94
N ILE A 95 6.64 8.91 -13.23
CA ILE A 95 6.49 10.22 -12.58
C ILE A 95 6.84 10.19 -11.09
N GLY A 96 6.99 9.00 -10.49
CA GLY A 96 7.28 8.88 -9.05
C GLY A 96 6.10 9.19 -8.13
N CYS A 97 4.86 8.82 -8.52
CA CYS A 97 3.67 9.07 -7.70
C CYS A 97 3.48 8.11 -6.51
N GLY A 98 4.30 7.06 -6.39
CA GLY A 98 4.22 6.08 -5.30
C GLY A 98 3.00 5.15 -5.30
N TYR A 99 2.06 5.31 -6.24
CA TYR A 99 0.82 4.52 -6.23
C TYR A 99 1.07 3.01 -6.38
N CYS A 100 2.03 2.63 -7.23
CA CYS A 100 2.45 1.23 -7.38
C CYS A 100 3.08 0.67 -6.09
N ALA A 101 3.71 1.51 -5.25
CA ALA A 101 4.34 1.09 -4.02
C ALA A 101 3.31 0.77 -2.92
N VAL A 102 2.31 1.65 -2.72
CA VAL A 102 1.20 1.38 -1.80
C VAL A 102 0.27 0.25 -2.29
N ALA A 103 0.25 -0.02 -3.60
CA ALA A 103 -0.48 -1.15 -4.16
C ALA A 103 0.24 -2.50 -3.99
N CYS A 104 1.55 -2.50 -3.71
CA CYS A 104 2.33 -3.72 -3.58
C CYS A 104 2.15 -4.34 -2.17
N PRO A 105 1.61 -5.56 -2.05
CA PRO A 105 1.43 -6.20 -0.73
C PRO A 105 2.72 -6.79 -0.15
N TYR A 106 3.82 -6.73 -0.89
CA TYR A 106 5.12 -7.26 -0.50
C TYR A 106 6.13 -6.18 -0.13
N GLN A 107 5.70 -4.91 -0.12
CA GLN A 107 6.56 -3.76 0.23
C GLN A 107 7.82 -3.67 -0.66
N ALA A 108 7.74 -4.22 -1.88
CA ALA A 108 8.91 -4.49 -2.71
C ALA A 108 9.24 -3.37 -3.71
N ARG A 109 8.73 -2.15 -3.44
CA ARG A 109 8.93 -0.97 -4.28
C ARG A 109 9.43 0.17 -3.43
N THR A 110 10.43 0.88 -3.91
CA THR A 110 11.06 2.01 -3.23
C THR A 110 11.13 3.22 -4.15
N ILE A 111 11.36 4.41 -3.59
CA ILE A 111 11.66 5.62 -4.35
C ILE A 111 12.84 6.29 -3.64
N ALA A 112 14.00 6.32 -4.29
CA ALA A 112 15.11 7.17 -3.88
C ALA A 112 14.85 8.58 -4.40
N HIS A 113 14.79 9.58 -3.53
CA HIS A 113 14.56 10.97 -3.94
C HIS A 113 15.85 11.70 -4.30
N GLU A 114 16.97 11.26 -3.75
CA GLU A 114 18.29 11.83 -3.93
C GLU A 114 19.31 10.72 -4.18
N ALA A 115 20.44 11.08 -4.79
CA ALA A 115 21.56 10.17 -4.97
C ALA A 115 22.40 10.21 -3.69
N GLU A 116 22.24 9.18 -2.85
CA GLU A 116 23.02 9.01 -1.62
C GLU A 116 24.04 7.89 -1.78
N PHE A 117 25.22 8.06 -1.18
CA PHE A 117 26.31 7.09 -1.21
C PHE A 117 26.65 6.62 0.20
N TYR A 118 27.05 5.36 0.34
CA TYR A 118 27.27 4.75 1.66
C TYR A 118 28.38 5.40 2.49
N TYR A 119 29.37 6.00 1.83
CA TYR A 119 30.52 6.65 2.49
C TYR A 119 30.49 8.18 2.33
N GLY A 120 29.33 8.76 2.02
CA GLY A 120 29.18 10.19 1.73
C GLY A 120 29.85 10.68 0.44
N ARG A 121 30.53 9.78 -0.28
CA ARG A 121 31.16 10.01 -1.59
C ARG A 121 31.01 8.76 -2.45
N PRO A 122 30.92 8.90 -3.78
CA PRO A 122 30.80 7.76 -4.66
C PRO A 122 32.07 6.90 -4.61
N THR A 123 31.89 5.59 -4.44
CA THR A 123 32.96 4.61 -4.67
C THR A 123 33.13 4.33 -6.17
N VAL A 124 34.23 3.67 -6.55
CA VAL A 124 34.46 3.23 -7.94
C VAL A 124 33.30 2.34 -8.42
N GLN A 125 32.81 1.46 -7.55
CA GLN A 125 31.72 0.54 -7.89
C GLN A 125 30.38 1.26 -8.02
N GLU A 126 30.03 2.15 -7.09
CA GLU A 126 28.79 2.96 -7.19
C GLU A 126 28.82 3.87 -8.42
N THR A 127 30.00 4.39 -8.80
CA THR A 127 30.15 5.18 -10.03
C THR A 127 29.93 4.34 -11.28
N HIS A 128 30.49 3.12 -11.32
CA HIS A 128 30.37 2.22 -12.45
C HIS A 128 28.94 1.70 -12.64
N ALA A 129 28.24 1.39 -11.55
CA ALA A 129 26.88 0.85 -11.59
C ALA A 129 25.79 1.95 -11.56
N ALA A 130 26.16 3.22 -11.64
CA ALA A 130 25.27 4.35 -11.41
C ALA A 130 24.04 4.36 -12.34
N HIS A 131 22.86 4.54 -11.74
CA HIS A 131 21.59 4.63 -12.47
C HIS A 131 20.86 5.97 -12.19
N PRO A 132 21.29 7.10 -12.78
CA PRO A 132 20.72 8.42 -12.53
C PRO A 132 19.23 8.52 -12.94
N GLU A 133 18.80 7.74 -13.92
CA GLU A 133 17.41 7.64 -14.37
C GLU A 133 16.46 7.10 -13.27
N ARG A 134 16.99 6.43 -12.23
CA ARG A 134 16.19 5.84 -11.14
C ARG A 134 15.87 6.82 -10.01
N ILE A 135 16.47 8.01 -9.98
CA ILE A 135 16.19 9.02 -8.95
C ILE A 135 14.81 9.67 -9.17
N GLY A 136 14.04 9.79 -8.08
CA GLY A 136 12.70 10.37 -8.06
C GLY A 136 11.62 9.49 -8.70
N VAL A 137 11.90 8.22 -8.98
CA VAL A 137 10.96 7.28 -9.60
C VAL A 137 10.88 5.97 -8.81
N ALA A 138 9.81 5.20 -9.04
CA ALA A 138 9.64 3.92 -8.38
C ALA A 138 10.64 2.89 -8.90
N GLN A 139 11.26 2.18 -7.97
CA GLN A 139 12.26 1.14 -8.20
C GLN A 139 11.83 -0.17 -7.54
N LYS A 140 12.41 -1.28 -7.99
CA LYS A 140 12.18 -2.63 -7.45
C LYS A 140 13.21 -3.60 -8.02
N CYS A 141 13.32 -4.79 -7.41
CA CYS A 141 13.99 -5.92 -8.03
C CYS A 141 13.45 -6.14 -9.46
N THR A 142 14.35 -6.28 -10.43
CA THR A 142 14.06 -6.51 -11.86
C THR A 142 14.33 -7.96 -12.28
N PHE A 143 14.63 -8.86 -11.34
CA PHE A 143 15.30 -10.14 -11.61
C PHE A 143 16.60 -9.97 -12.41
N CYS A 144 17.32 -8.84 -12.24
CA CYS A 144 18.54 -8.55 -13.00
C CYS A 144 18.27 -8.66 -14.50
N ILE A 145 17.25 -7.92 -14.97
CA ILE A 145 16.76 -7.94 -16.36
C ILE A 145 17.88 -7.87 -17.39
N ASP A 146 18.92 -7.06 -17.15
CA ASP A 146 20.06 -6.89 -18.05
C ASP A 146 20.80 -8.22 -18.27
N ARG A 147 20.95 -9.05 -17.22
CA ARG A 147 21.56 -10.38 -17.30
C ARG A 147 20.69 -11.37 -18.07
N ILE A 148 19.37 -11.30 -17.88
CA ILE A 148 18.41 -12.17 -18.57
C ILE A 148 18.37 -11.84 -20.06
N ASP A 149 18.38 -10.55 -20.41
CA ASP A 149 18.37 -10.11 -21.79
C ASP A 149 19.70 -10.47 -22.49
N GLU A 150 20.84 -10.32 -21.81
CA GLU A 150 22.16 -10.75 -22.31
C GLU A 150 22.24 -12.27 -22.60
N ALA A 151 21.48 -13.08 -21.86
CA ALA A 151 21.44 -14.53 -22.04
C ALA A 151 21.05 -14.93 -23.46
N LYS A 152 20.07 -14.22 -24.03
CA LYS A 152 19.58 -14.48 -25.38
C LYS A 152 20.66 -14.18 -26.42
N ASP A 153 21.36 -13.07 -26.27
CA ASP A 153 22.39 -12.63 -27.22
C ASP A 153 23.62 -13.55 -27.20
N ARG A 154 23.91 -14.16 -26.05
CA ARG A 154 25.06 -15.04 -25.84
C ARG A 154 24.75 -16.53 -25.95
N GLY A 155 23.48 -16.91 -26.15
CA GLY A 155 23.04 -18.30 -26.17
C GLY A 155 23.21 -19.02 -24.83
N LEU A 156 23.13 -18.28 -23.73
CA LEU A 156 23.21 -18.79 -22.36
C LEU A 156 21.83 -18.94 -21.74
N THR A 157 21.72 -19.76 -20.70
CA THR A 157 20.44 -20.12 -20.06
C THR A 157 20.38 -19.59 -18.62
N PRO A 158 19.52 -18.61 -18.30
CA PRO A 158 19.33 -18.14 -16.93
C PRO A 158 18.84 -19.26 -16.00
N GLY A 159 19.52 -19.44 -14.87
CA GLY A 159 19.28 -20.55 -13.94
C GLY A 159 20.25 -21.74 -14.13
N VAL A 160 20.95 -21.81 -15.26
CA VAL A 160 22.02 -22.77 -15.53
C VAL A 160 23.37 -22.05 -15.55
N ASP A 161 23.49 -21.02 -16.37
CA ASP A 161 24.71 -20.22 -16.53
C ASP A 161 24.71 -19.07 -15.50
N SER A 162 25.70 -19.09 -14.60
CA SER A 162 25.74 -18.21 -13.42
C SER A 162 25.88 -16.72 -13.76
N GLU A 163 26.51 -16.41 -14.89
CA GLU A 163 26.76 -15.04 -15.37
C GLU A 163 25.48 -14.32 -15.82
N VAL A 164 24.55 -15.04 -16.44
CA VAL A 164 23.24 -14.52 -16.89
C VAL A 164 22.10 -14.81 -15.90
N THR A 165 22.42 -15.49 -14.81
CA THR A 165 21.50 -15.74 -13.69
C THR A 165 21.43 -14.51 -12.77
N PRO A 166 20.26 -14.18 -12.20
CA PRO A 166 20.13 -13.05 -11.29
C PRO A 166 21.15 -13.13 -10.14
N ALA A 167 21.81 -12.01 -9.84
CA ALA A 167 22.96 -11.97 -8.93
C ALA A 167 22.68 -12.63 -7.57
N CYS A 168 21.49 -12.40 -7.01
CA CYS A 168 21.08 -12.99 -5.73
C CYS A 168 20.98 -14.52 -5.73
N ALA A 169 20.64 -15.15 -6.87
CA ALA A 169 20.61 -16.59 -7.02
C ALA A 169 22.02 -17.15 -7.28
N ALA A 170 22.76 -16.50 -8.21
CA ALA A 170 24.13 -16.89 -8.54
C ALA A 170 25.11 -16.82 -7.35
N SER A 171 24.92 -15.87 -6.44
CA SER A 171 25.78 -15.66 -5.27
C SER A 171 25.36 -16.45 -4.02
N CYS A 172 24.29 -17.26 -4.10
CA CYS A 172 23.73 -17.89 -2.91
C CYS A 172 24.60 -19.07 -2.44
N ILE A 173 25.40 -18.84 -1.40
CA ILE A 173 26.35 -19.85 -0.86
C ILE A 173 25.66 -21.15 -0.40
N ALA A 174 24.40 -21.07 0.02
CA ALA A 174 23.62 -22.21 0.49
C ALA A 174 22.78 -22.85 -0.63
N GLN A 175 22.83 -22.32 -1.86
CA GLN A 175 21.96 -22.70 -2.98
C GLN A 175 20.47 -22.70 -2.58
N ALA A 176 20.09 -21.74 -1.73
CA ALA A 176 18.73 -21.58 -1.25
C ALA A 176 17.84 -20.86 -2.27
N ILE A 177 18.41 -20.02 -3.14
CA ILE A 177 17.66 -19.29 -4.17
C ILE A 177 17.96 -19.92 -5.51
N THR A 178 16.96 -20.55 -6.12
CA THR A 178 17.03 -21.08 -7.48
C THR A 178 16.18 -20.23 -8.41
N PHE A 179 16.74 -19.84 -9.54
CA PHE A 179 16.04 -19.09 -10.60
C PHE A 179 15.95 -19.95 -11.85
N GLY A 180 14.94 -19.72 -12.69
CA GLY A 180 14.82 -20.38 -13.99
C GLY A 180 13.45 -20.16 -14.62
N ASP A 181 13.18 -20.94 -15.65
CA ASP A 181 11.92 -20.96 -16.40
C ASP A 181 10.93 -21.99 -15.84
N PHE A 182 9.74 -21.56 -15.42
CA PHE A 182 8.66 -22.45 -14.97
C PHE A 182 7.94 -23.19 -16.10
N ASN A 183 8.06 -22.75 -17.35
CA ASN A 183 7.48 -23.42 -18.51
C ASN A 183 8.34 -24.58 -19.02
N ASP A 184 9.65 -24.53 -18.77
CA ASP A 184 10.55 -25.67 -18.96
C ASP A 184 10.36 -26.64 -17.79
N SER A 185 9.82 -27.83 -18.08
CA SER A 185 9.61 -28.87 -17.07
C SER A 185 10.89 -29.47 -16.51
N ASP A 186 11.99 -29.41 -17.27
CA ASP A 186 13.27 -29.98 -16.89
C ASP A 186 14.14 -28.99 -16.10
N SER A 187 13.74 -27.72 -16.09
CA SER A 187 14.39 -26.68 -15.30
C SER A 187 14.40 -27.02 -13.81
N ARG A 188 15.48 -26.66 -13.12
CA ARG A 188 15.61 -26.91 -11.68
C ARG A 188 14.48 -26.25 -10.88
N VAL A 189 14.04 -25.06 -11.29
CA VAL A 189 12.97 -24.32 -10.61
C VAL A 189 11.63 -25.03 -10.72
N SER A 190 11.31 -25.61 -11.89
CA SER A 190 10.10 -26.41 -12.11
C SER A 190 10.12 -27.70 -11.29
N GLN A 191 11.27 -28.38 -11.23
CA GLN A 191 11.41 -29.59 -10.42
C GLN A 191 11.26 -29.31 -8.92
N LEU A 192 11.85 -28.22 -8.41
CA LEU A 192 11.70 -27.82 -7.01
C LEU A 192 10.27 -27.39 -6.68
N ALA A 193 9.57 -26.73 -7.62
CA ALA A 193 8.20 -26.28 -7.42
C ALA A 193 7.17 -27.41 -7.31
N LYS A 194 7.53 -28.65 -7.71
CA LYS A 194 6.70 -29.86 -7.47
C LYS A 194 6.73 -30.31 -6.01
N GLY A 195 7.71 -29.87 -5.23
CA GLY A 195 7.79 -30.14 -3.80
C GLY A 195 6.77 -29.34 -2.98
N HIS A 196 6.90 -29.42 -1.66
CA HIS A 196 6.05 -28.66 -0.73
C HIS A 196 6.41 -27.17 -0.78
N THR A 197 5.66 -26.41 -1.56
CA THR A 197 5.88 -24.97 -1.72
C THR A 197 4.68 -24.14 -1.29
N PHE A 198 4.94 -22.91 -0.87
CA PHE A 198 3.90 -21.91 -0.63
C PHE A 198 4.22 -20.56 -1.27
N GLN A 199 3.18 -19.73 -1.40
CA GLN A 199 3.28 -18.34 -1.82
C GLN A 199 2.90 -17.42 -0.65
N ILE A 200 3.62 -16.31 -0.48
CA ILE A 200 3.33 -15.32 0.56
C ILE A 200 2.04 -14.57 0.21
N ASN A 201 1.19 -14.35 1.21
CA ASN A 201 -0.08 -13.64 1.06
C ASN A 201 -1.00 -14.24 -0.04
N ASP A 202 -1.02 -15.57 -0.20
CA ASP A 202 -1.81 -16.27 -1.26
C ASP A 202 -3.28 -15.82 -1.34
N PHE A 203 -3.88 -15.49 -0.19
CA PHE A 203 -5.26 -15.00 -0.13
C PHE A 203 -5.53 -13.72 -0.96
N LEU A 204 -4.49 -12.98 -1.38
CA LEU A 204 -4.60 -11.80 -2.24
C LEU A 204 -4.71 -12.13 -3.74
N LYS A 205 -4.49 -13.40 -4.10
CA LYS A 205 -4.60 -13.91 -5.48
C LYS A 205 -3.80 -13.07 -6.47
N THR A 206 -2.56 -12.77 -6.09
CA THR A 206 -1.56 -12.09 -6.92
C THR A 206 -0.71 -13.07 -7.74
N ASP A 207 -0.79 -14.37 -7.44
CA ASP A 207 0.03 -15.44 -8.02
C ASP A 207 1.54 -15.09 -8.16
N PRO A 208 2.25 -14.99 -7.01
CA PRO A 208 3.70 -14.75 -6.96
C PRO A 208 4.54 -15.73 -7.80
N GLN A 209 5.49 -15.22 -8.57
CA GLN A 209 6.46 -16.04 -9.30
C GLN A 209 7.72 -16.35 -8.46
N ILE A 210 7.62 -16.17 -7.14
CA ILE A 210 8.54 -16.71 -6.17
C ILE A 210 7.76 -17.67 -5.28
N LYS A 211 8.21 -18.92 -5.24
CA LYS A 211 7.65 -19.98 -4.41
C LYS A 211 8.64 -20.31 -3.29
N TYR A 212 8.15 -20.58 -2.10
CA TYR A 212 8.97 -20.88 -0.93
C TYR A 212 8.88 -22.37 -0.63
N LEU A 213 9.99 -23.09 -0.78
CA LEU A 213 10.10 -24.53 -0.53
C LEU A 213 10.39 -24.79 0.95
N TYR A 214 9.61 -25.67 1.56
CA TYR A 214 9.73 -26.07 2.96
C TYR A 214 9.53 -27.59 3.06
N ASP A 215 10.45 -28.31 3.72
CA ASP A 215 10.36 -29.78 3.81
C ASP A 215 9.81 -30.25 5.17
N VAL A 216 9.94 -29.42 6.20
CA VAL A 216 9.41 -29.71 7.56
C VAL A 216 8.25 -28.75 7.85
N PRO A 217 6.98 -29.17 7.68
CA PRO A 217 5.83 -28.36 8.08
C PRO A 217 5.87 -28.12 9.59
N GLY A 218 5.84 -26.85 9.98
CA GLY A 218 5.90 -26.44 11.36
C GLY A 218 4.58 -26.50 12.12
N SER A 219 3.66 -27.44 11.91
CA SER A 219 2.50 -27.54 12.80
C SER A 219 2.94 -28.14 14.13
N ILE A 220 2.99 -27.34 15.20
CA ILE A 220 2.93 -27.92 16.54
C ILE A 220 1.47 -28.34 16.64
N GLU A 221 1.18 -29.63 16.82
CA GLU A 221 -0.15 -30.04 17.28
C GLU A 221 -0.49 -29.20 18.51
N GLY A 222 -1.47 -28.29 18.38
CA GLY A 222 -1.95 -27.45 19.48
C GLY A 222 -1.44 -25.99 19.52
N LEU A 223 -0.67 -25.48 18.55
CA LEU A 223 -0.53 -24.01 18.44
C LEU A 223 -1.73 -23.43 17.68
N PRO A 224 -2.48 -22.48 18.26
CA PRO A 224 -3.61 -21.86 17.58
C PRO A 224 -3.15 -21.17 16.30
N ASP A 225 -4.04 -21.19 15.30
CA ASP A 225 -3.90 -20.47 14.05
C ASP A 225 -3.51 -19.01 14.34
N THR A 226 -2.50 -18.51 13.63
CA THR A 226 -1.64 -17.34 13.94
C THR A 226 -2.34 -15.99 14.19
N ASP A 227 -3.67 -15.93 14.19
CA ASP A 227 -4.45 -14.75 14.58
C ASP A 227 -4.33 -14.42 16.07
N ALA A 228 -3.96 -15.39 16.92
CA ALA A 228 -3.94 -15.23 18.39
C ALA A 228 -2.67 -14.53 18.93
N HIS A 229 -1.54 -14.56 18.19
CA HIS A 229 -0.27 -14.03 18.70
C HIS A 229 0.03 -12.59 18.30
N ALA A 230 -0.81 -11.96 17.47
CA ALA A 230 -0.45 -10.68 16.84
C ALA A 230 -0.91 -9.42 17.61
N ASP A 231 -1.80 -9.56 18.60
CA ASP A 231 -2.32 -8.42 19.36
C ASP A 231 -1.39 -7.97 20.51
N ASP A 232 -0.46 -8.83 20.98
CA ASP A 232 0.41 -8.59 22.16
C ASP A 232 1.93 -8.43 21.86
N ILE A 233 2.34 -8.46 20.58
CA ILE A 233 3.76 -8.32 20.22
C ILE A 233 4.18 -6.83 20.18
N ALA A 234 5.29 -6.51 20.86
CA ALA A 234 5.83 -5.17 20.98
C ALA A 234 6.13 -4.49 19.61
N PRO A 235 6.13 -3.15 19.53
CA PRO A 235 6.49 -2.44 18.31
C PRO A 235 7.92 -2.75 17.84
N GLY A 236 8.06 -3.36 16.67
CA GLY A 236 9.36 -3.58 16.01
C GLY A 236 9.98 -4.96 16.23
N SER A 237 9.34 -5.84 17.00
CA SER A 237 9.89 -7.17 17.29
C SER A 237 9.43 -8.29 16.35
N ASP A 238 8.41 -8.07 15.50
CA ASP A 238 7.99 -9.04 14.48
C ASP A 238 8.42 -8.58 13.07
N PRO A 239 9.42 -9.23 12.46
CA PRO A 239 9.88 -8.95 11.11
C PRO A 239 8.83 -9.23 10.02
N LEU A 240 7.81 -10.03 10.30
CA LEU A 240 6.72 -10.32 9.36
C LEU A 240 5.64 -9.22 9.35
N ALA A 241 5.59 -8.38 10.40
CA ALA A 241 4.59 -7.33 10.51
C ALA A 241 4.89 -6.13 9.60
N GLY A 242 3.86 -5.60 8.95
CA GLY A 242 3.98 -4.40 8.14
C GLY A 242 4.04 -3.10 8.95
N GLY A 243 4.95 -2.20 8.58
CA GLY A 243 5.01 -0.84 9.09
C GLY A 243 3.89 0.05 8.54
N VAL A 244 3.83 1.30 9.01
CA VAL A 244 2.98 2.33 8.38
C VAL A 244 3.59 2.69 7.03
N GLN A 245 2.77 2.76 5.97
CA GLN A 245 3.25 3.20 4.67
C GLN A 245 3.67 4.67 4.70
N THR A 246 4.76 5.02 4.01
CA THR A 246 5.31 6.38 3.98
C THR A 246 5.22 7.05 2.59
N PHE A 247 4.79 6.30 1.58
CA PHE A 247 4.72 6.79 0.21
C PHE A 247 3.65 7.87 0.03
N TRP A 248 2.50 7.73 0.68
CA TRP A 248 1.38 8.68 0.61
C TRP A 248 1.21 9.37 1.95
N ASP A 249 1.74 10.58 2.04
CA ASP A 249 1.68 11.43 3.24
C ASP A 249 0.49 12.40 3.20
N MET A 250 0.54 13.44 4.04
CA MET A 250 -0.52 14.43 4.12
C MET A 250 -0.80 15.14 2.78
N ARG A 251 0.18 15.28 1.89
CA ARG A 251 -0.03 15.86 0.56
C ARG A 251 -0.92 14.97 -0.30
N ALA A 252 -0.74 13.66 -0.24
CA ALA A 252 -1.64 12.71 -0.92
C ALA A 252 -3.03 12.75 -0.27
N ALA A 253 -3.10 12.75 1.06
CA ALA A 253 -4.36 12.83 1.79
C ALA A 253 -5.15 14.11 1.49
N MET A 254 -4.50 15.25 1.27
CA MET A 254 -5.13 16.52 0.90
C MET A 254 -5.91 16.43 -0.41
N ASN A 255 -5.50 15.60 -1.38
CA ASN A 255 -6.31 15.38 -2.58
C ASN A 255 -7.64 14.68 -2.27
N PHE A 256 -7.64 13.67 -1.40
CA PHE A 256 -8.89 12.99 -0.99
C PHE A 256 -9.77 13.84 -0.07
N ILE A 257 -9.15 14.72 0.72
CA ILE A 257 -9.86 15.66 1.61
C ILE A 257 -10.48 16.78 0.77
N LEU A 258 -9.66 17.61 0.14
CA LEU A 258 -10.12 18.79 -0.61
C LEU A 258 -10.85 18.41 -1.89
N GLY A 259 -10.42 17.34 -2.56
CA GLY A 259 -11.13 16.79 -3.71
C GLY A 259 -12.47 16.18 -3.33
N GLY A 260 -12.55 15.46 -2.22
CA GLY A 260 -13.82 14.91 -1.71
C GLY A 260 -14.79 15.99 -1.24
N MET A 261 -14.30 16.98 -0.49
CA MET A 261 -15.05 18.18 -0.09
C MET A 261 -15.55 18.95 -1.29
N GLY A 262 -14.65 19.27 -2.23
CA GLY A 262 -14.95 20.06 -3.41
C GLY A 262 -15.94 19.37 -4.34
N SER A 263 -15.80 18.06 -4.55
CA SER A 263 -16.73 17.29 -5.38
C SER A 263 -18.11 17.15 -4.75
N GLY A 264 -18.20 16.83 -3.45
CA GLY A 264 -19.47 16.83 -2.74
C GLY A 264 -20.13 18.22 -2.76
N PHE A 265 -19.34 19.27 -2.53
CA PHE A 265 -19.82 20.64 -2.54
C PHE A 265 -20.33 21.08 -3.92
N LEU A 266 -19.60 20.76 -4.99
CA LEU A 266 -20.05 21.02 -6.36
C LEU A 266 -21.35 20.29 -6.71
N LEU A 267 -21.52 19.07 -6.21
CA LEU A 267 -22.74 18.29 -6.42
C LEU A 267 -23.94 18.97 -5.75
N ILE A 268 -23.80 19.41 -4.50
CA ILE A 268 -24.86 20.13 -3.78
C ILE A 268 -25.11 21.53 -4.36
N ALA A 269 -24.05 22.26 -4.72
CA ALA A 269 -24.16 23.56 -5.38
C ALA A 269 -24.88 23.46 -6.73
N SER A 270 -24.58 22.43 -7.52
CA SER A 270 -25.27 22.15 -8.78
C SER A 270 -26.75 21.86 -8.56
N ALA A 271 -27.08 21.03 -7.56
CA ALA A 271 -28.47 20.76 -7.19
C ALA A 271 -29.20 22.01 -6.64
N ALA A 272 -28.51 22.90 -5.95
CA ALA A 272 -29.05 24.18 -5.49
C ALA A 272 -29.37 25.13 -6.66
N ILE A 273 -28.49 25.22 -7.67
CA ILE A 273 -28.75 25.98 -8.90
C ILE A 273 -29.97 25.41 -9.63
N LEU A 274 -30.03 24.08 -9.78
CA LEU A 274 -31.15 23.38 -10.44
C LEU A 274 -32.49 23.57 -9.74
N SER A 275 -32.48 23.74 -8.41
CA SER A 275 -33.69 23.95 -7.59
C SER A 275 -34.02 25.43 -7.37
N GLY A 276 -33.27 26.37 -7.97
CA GLY A 276 -33.48 27.80 -7.80
C GLY A 276 -33.09 28.34 -6.42
N LEU A 277 -32.35 27.57 -5.61
CA LEU A 277 -31.86 27.98 -4.29
C LEU A 277 -30.61 28.88 -4.36
N ALA A 278 -29.99 29.00 -5.53
CA ALA A 278 -28.87 29.91 -5.74
C ALA A 278 -29.18 30.86 -6.91
N THR A 279 -29.12 32.16 -6.64
CA THR A 279 -29.13 33.19 -7.69
C THR A 279 -27.93 33.02 -8.63
N PRO A 280 -27.96 33.50 -9.88
CA PRO A 280 -26.84 33.32 -10.81
C PRO A 280 -25.48 33.81 -10.26
N PRO A 281 -25.36 34.97 -9.59
CA PRO A 281 -24.10 35.38 -8.97
C PRO A 281 -23.64 34.43 -7.86
N ALA A 282 -24.57 33.97 -7.01
CA ALA A 282 -24.27 33.02 -5.95
C ALA A 282 -23.84 31.66 -6.50
N GLY A 283 -24.55 31.14 -7.52
CA GLY A 283 -24.22 29.91 -8.22
C GLY A 283 -22.81 29.93 -8.78
N LYS A 284 -22.40 31.03 -9.44
CA LYS A 284 -21.02 31.21 -9.94
C LYS A 284 -19.99 31.18 -8.81
N ALA A 285 -20.25 31.89 -7.71
CA ALA A 285 -19.36 31.92 -6.56
C ALA A 285 -19.18 30.53 -5.93
N LEU A 286 -20.27 29.77 -5.80
CA LEU A 286 -20.25 28.40 -5.28
C LEU A 286 -19.51 27.45 -6.24
N LEU A 287 -19.80 27.48 -7.54
CA LEU A 287 -19.08 26.63 -8.51
C LEU A 287 -17.58 26.94 -8.53
N PHE A 288 -17.20 28.21 -8.45
CA PHE A 288 -15.80 28.62 -8.36
C PHE A 288 -15.14 28.10 -7.08
N ALA A 289 -15.78 28.27 -5.92
CA ALA A 289 -15.24 27.79 -4.64
C ALA A 289 -15.03 26.26 -4.63
N GLY A 290 -15.97 25.50 -5.19
CA GLY A 290 -15.83 24.05 -5.35
C GLY A 290 -14.68 23.66 -6.27
N ALA A 291 -14.51 24.36 -7.41
CA ALA A 291 -13.38 24.17 -8.31
C ALA A 291 -12.04 24.48 -7.63
N THR A 292 -11.98 25.54 -6.82
CA THR A 292 -10.78 25.91 -6.05
C THR A 292 -10.39 24.82 -5.06
N LEU A 293 -11.34 24.23 -4.32
CA LEU A 293 -11.05 23.12 -3.40
C LEU A 293 -10.42 21.93 -4.14
N ILE A 294 -10.99 21.53 -5.28
CA ILE A 294 -10.45 20.42 -6.08
C ILE A 294 -9.06 20.77 -6.63
N ALA A 295 -8.88 21.99 -7.15
CA ALA A 295 -7.60 22.44 -7.69
C ALA A 295 -6.49 22.43 -6.62
N LEU A 296 -6.80 22.88 -5.40
CA LEU A 296 -5.87 22.84 -4.27
C LEU A 296 -5.52 21.40 -3.89
N GLY A 297 -6.50 20.50 -3.85
CA GLY A 297 -6.26 19.07 -3.60
C GLY A 297 -5.31 18.44 -4.63
N LEU A 298 -5.57 18.67 -5.92
CA LEU A 298 -4.73 18.19 -7.01
C LEU A 298 -3.32 18.81 -6.96
N PHE A 299 -3.21 20.08 -6.58
CA PHE A 299 -1.92 20.76 -6.41
C PHE A 299 -1.07 20.11 -5.30
N PHE A 300 -1.66 19.72 -4.17
CA PHE A 300 -0.90 18.99 -3.13
C PHE A 300 -0.36 17.66 -3.65
N VAL A 301 -1.12 16.91 -4.44
CA VAL A 301 -0.60 15.68 -5.07
C VAL A 301 0.48 15.99 -6.09
N PHE A 302 0.36 17.06 -6.87
CA PHE A 302 1.41 17.51 -7.78
C PHE A 302 2.75 17.78 -7.05
N LEU A 303 2.71 18.37 -5.84
CA LEU A 303 3.92 18.59 -5.04
C LEU A 303 4.63 17.29 -4.64
N LYS A 304 3.88 16.20 -4.50
CA LYS A 304 4.39 14.88 -4.12
C LYS A 304 5.05 14.12 -5.27
N ILE A 305 4.72 14.43 -6.53
CA ILE A 305 5.29 13.77 -7.71
C ILE A 305 6.81 13.99 -7.72
N GLY A 306 7.57 12.89 -7.85
CA GLY A 306 9.03 12.92 -7.91
C GLY A 306 9.54 13.69 -9.14
N ARG A 307 9.10 13.30 -10.35
CA ARG A 307 9.45 13.97 -11.61
C ARG A 307 8.31 14.82 -12.14
N LYS A 308 8.12 16.00 -11.54
CA LYS A 308 6.98 16.90 -11.80
C LYS A 308 6.82 17.27 -13.28
N GLY A 309 7.91 17.50 -14.02
CA GLY A 309 7.85 17.84 -15.45
C GLY A 309 7.24 16.76 -16.36
N ARG A 310 7.05 15.53 -15.84
CA ARG A 310 6.48 14.40 -16.58
C ARG A 310 5.01 14.12 -16.24
N PHE A 311 4.34 14.99 -15.47
CA PHE A 311 2.99 14.74 -14.95
C PHE A 311 1.96 14.39 -16.05
N LEU A 312 2.11 14.95 -17.26
CA LEU A 312 1.24 14.65 -18.40
C LEU A 312 1.23 13.17 -18.78
N ASN A 313 2.26 12.40 -18.44
CA ASN A 313 2.26 10.95 -18.68
C ASN A 313 1.10 10.25 -17.95
N ALA A 314 0.54 10.84 -16.90
CA ALA A 314 -0.55 10.24 -16.12
C ALA A 314 -1.87 10.07 -16.91
N ILE A 315 -1.98 10.64 -18.11
CA ILE A 315 -3.18 10.51 -18.96
C ILE A 315 -3.22 9.21 -19.79
N ARG A 316 -2.17 8.39 -19.74
CA ARG A 316 -1.95 7.31 -20.72
C ARG A 316 -2.76 6.02 -20.48
N ARG A 317 -3.20 5.74 -19.24
CA ARG A 317 -3.80 4.43 -18.87
C ARG A 317 -5.23 4.51 -18.30
N PRO A 318 -6.22 5.10 -19.02
CA PRO A 318 -7.60 5.17 -18.54
C PRO A 318 -8.28 3.80 -18.42
N GLN A 319 -7.81 2.79 -19.16
CA GLN A 319 -8.40 1.45 -19.17
C GLN A 319 -8.20 0.73 -17.82
N THR A 320 -7.10 1.01 -17.12
CA THR A 320 -6.73 0.29 -15.89
C THR A 320 -6.62 1.20 -14.66
N SER A 321 -6.11 2.42 -14.79
CA SER A 321 -5.81 3.28 -13.65
C SER A 321 -6.96 4.24 -13.32
N TRP A 322 -7.44 4.17 -12.07
CA TRP A 322 -8.43 5.13 -11.56
C TRP A 322 -7.87 6.55 -11.41
N MET A 323 -6.56 6.70 -11.22
CA MET A 323 -5.92 8.02 -11.19
C MET A 323 -5.95 8.69 -12.57
N THR A 324 -5.77 7.91 -13.64
CA THR A 324 -5.96 8.45 -15.00
C THR A 324 -7.41 8.85 -15.26
N ARG A 325 -8.37 8.04 -14.81
CA ARG A 325 -9.81 8.37 -14.92
C ARG A 325 -10.19 9.64 -14.16
N GLU A 326 -9.64 9.83 -12.96
CA GLU A 326 -9.79 11.07 -12.18
C GLU A 326 -9.31 12.29 -13.00
N ILE A 327 -8.14 12.21 -13.65
CA ILE A 327 -7.62 13.29 -14.49
C ILE A 327 -8.54 13.58 -15.68
N TYR A 328 -9.13 12.56 -16.30
CA TYR A 328 -10.06 12.75 -17.42
C TYR A 328 -11.34 13.44 -16.96
N VAL A 329 -11.85 13.07 -15.78
CA VAL A 329 -13.00 13.74 -15.18
C VAL A 329 -12.68 15.21 -14.91
N VAL A 330 -11.50 15.52 -14.36
CA VAL A 330 -11.03 16.91 -14.14
C VAL A 330 -10.94 17.68 -15.46
N ALA A 331 -10.39 17.06 -16.50
CA ALA A 331 -10.23 17.66 -17.83
C ALA A 331 -11.57 18.01 -18.50
N VAL A 332 -12.68 17.39 -18.09
CA VAL A 332 -14.04 17.74 -18.51
C VAL A 332 -14.69 18.74 -17.54
N MET A 333 -14.58 18.49 -16.23
CA MET A 333 -15.24 19.27 -15.19
C MET A 333 -14.78 20.73 -15.16
N PHE A 334 -13.48 21.00 -15.25
CA PHE A 334 -12.95 22.37 -15.16
C PHE A 334 -13.39 23.23 -16.35
N PRO A 335 -13.32 22.77 -17.61
CA PRO A 335 -13.91 23.49 -18.74
C PRO A 335 -15.41 23.74 -18.60
N LEU A 336 -16.20 22.76 -18.11
CA LEU A 336 -17.63 22.98 -17.87
C LEU A 336 -17.88 24.11 -16.86
N ILE A 337 -17.12 24.15 -15.78
CA ILE A 337 -17.18 25.26 -14.80
C ILE A 337 -16.74 26.57 -15.45
N GLY A 338 -15.66 26.57 -16.22
CA GLY A 338 -15.17 27.74 -16.96
C GLY A 338 -16.21 28.32 -17.92
N LEU A 339 -17.01 27.47 -18.57
CA LEU A 339 -18.14 27.88 -19.42
C LEU A 339 -19.34 28.38 -18.61
N ALA A 340 -19.59 27.83 -17.43
CA ALA A 340 -20.70 28.21 -16.56
C ALA A 340 -20.52 29.60 -15.92
N LEU A 341 -19.27 30.01 -15.63
CA LEU A 341 -18.97 31.31 -15.01
C LEU A 341 -19.44 32.54 -15.84
N PRO A 342 -19.21 32.63 -17.17
CA PRO A 342 -19.70 33.74 -17.97
C PRO A 342 -21.18 33.62 -18.37
N THR A 343 -21.77 32.42 -18.43
CA THR A 343 -23.10 32.17 -19.06
C THR A 343 -24.27 32.04 -18.08
N ASP A 344 -24.19 32.69 -16.91
CA ASP A 344 -25.18 32.55 -15.81
C ASP A 344 -25.44 31.10 -15.38
N ALA A 345 -24.52 30.19 -15.71
CA ALA A 345 -24.56 28.76 -15.42
C ALA A 345 -25.91 28.12 -15.79
N SER A 346 -26.17 27.95 -17.10
CA SER A 346 -27.36 27.24 -17.58
C SER A 346 -27.62 25.95 -16.81
N LEU A 347 -28.90 25.59 -16.61
CA LEU A 347 -29.29 24.39 -15.85
C LEU A 347 -28.59 23.13 -16.38
N SER A 348 -28.41 23.01 -17.69
CA SER A 348 -27.66 21.93 -18.33
C SER A 348 -26.19 21.90 -17.91
N LEU A 349 -25.51 23.05 -17.84
CA LEU A 349 -24.12 23.11 -17.37
C LEU A 349 -24.01 22.73 -15.90
N ALA A 350 -24.91 23.21 -15.05
CA ALA A 350 -24.95 22.84 -13.64
C ALA A 350 -25.14 21.31 -13.47
N ALA A 351 -26.07 20.70 -14.20
CA ALA A 351 -26.27 19.25 -14.16
C ALA A 351 -25.01 18.46 -14.58
N LEU A 352 -24.35 18.86 -15.67
CA LEU A 352 -23.12 18.22 -16.14
C LEU A 352 -21.96 18.35 -15.15
N ILE A 353 -21.83 19.52 -14.49
CA ILE A 353 -20.84 19.74 -13.44
C ILE A 353 -21.12 18.81 -12.24
N GLY A 354 -22.38 18.69 -11.81
CA GLY A 354 -22.76 17.78 -10.72
C GLY A 354 -22.44 16.32 -11.04
N ILE A 355 -22.69 15.86 -12.27
CA ILE A 355 -22.34 14.51 -12.73
C ILE A 355 -20.83 14.30 -12.73
N ALA A 356 -20.07 15.28 -13.25
CA ALA A 356 -18.61 15.21 -13.26
C ALA A 356 -18.04 15.19 -11.84
N ALA A 357 -18.61 15.95 -10.91
CA ALA A 357 -18.23 15.94 -9.50
C ALA A 357 -18.50 14.59 -8.84
N ALA A 358 -19.66 13.96 -9.10
CA ALA A 358 -19.95 12.60 -8.64
C ALA A 358 -18.94 11.57 -9.18
N ALA A 359 -18.61 11.66 -10.47
CA ALA A 359 -17.63 10.80 -11.12
C ALA A 359 -16.22 10.97 -10.51
N PHE A 360 -15.84 12.21 -10.19
CA PHE A 360 -14.56 12.52 -9.55
C PHE A 360 -14.49 11.89 -8.15
N LEU A 361 -15.52 12.08 -7.33
CA LEU A 361 -15.62 11.50 -5.99
C LEU A 361 -15.54 9.96 -6.03
N TYR A 362 -16.21 9.35 -7.01
CA TYR A 362 -16.13 7.91 -7.23
C TYR A 362 -14.72 7.46 -7.63
N CYS A 363 -14.03 8.20 -8.50
CA CYS A 363 -12.65 7.90 -8.87
C CYS A 363 -11.74 7.91 -7.63
N GLN A 364 -11.85 8.93 -6.76
CA GLN A 364 -11.07 8.98 -5.51
C GLN A 364 -11.30 7.76 -4.63
N ALA A 365 -12.56 7.37 -4.43
CA ALA A 365 -12.91 6.18 -3.68
C ALA A 365 -12.25 4.90 -4.25
N ARG A 366 -12.24 4.76 -5.58
CA ARG A 366 -11.65 3.61 -6.27
C ARG A 366 -10.13 3.63 -6.30
N ILE A 367 -9.50 4.80 -6.33
CA ILE A 367 -8.03 4.95 -6.25
C ILE A 367 -7.53 4.31 -4.95
N LEU A 368 -8.12 4.70 -3.82
CA LEU A 368 -7.67 4.18 -2.52
C LEU A 368 -7.89 2.65 -2.42
N HIS A 369 -9.06 2.17 -2.84
CA HIS A 369 -9.41 0.75 -2.78
C HIS A 369 -8.56 -0.15 -3.70
N ALA A 370 -8.10 0.36 -4.85
CA ALA A 370 -7.27 -0.42 -5.76
C ALA A 370 -5.83 -0.66 -5.22
N ALA A 371 -5.40 0.07 -4.18
CA ALA A 371 -4.13 -0.17 -3.52
C ALA A 371 -4.18 -1.39 -2.59
N LYS A 372 -4.11 -2.60 -3.16
CA LYS A 372 -4.16 -3.88 -2.43
C LYS A 372 -3.08 -4.06 -1.34
N GLY A 373 -2.01 -3.26 -1.36
CA GLY A 373 -0.92 -3.36 -0.39
C GLY A 373 -1.24 -2.85 1.01
N ILE A 374 -2.27 -2.00 1.14
CA ILE A 374 -2.72 -1.44 2.42
C ILE A 374 -4.07 -2.08 2.80
N PRO A 375 -4.10 -2.98 3.83
CA PRO A 375 -5.28 -3.77 4.14
C PRO A 375 -6.51 -2.94 4.50
N VAL A 376 -6.31 -1.82 5.21
CA VAL A 376 -7.39 -0.90 5.55
C VAL A 376 -8.05 -0.34 4.30
N TRP A 377 -7.26 0.08 3.30
CA TRP A 377 -7.76 0.75 2.10
C TRP A 377 -8.53 -0.16 1.15
N ARG A 378 -8.09 -1.41 1.01
CA ARG A 378 -8.76 -2.42 0.17
C ARG A 378 -9.97 -3.06 0.83
N ALA A 379 -10.29 -2.72 2.08
CA ALA A 379 -11.47 -3.25 2.74
C ALA A 379 -12.72 -2.79 2.00
N SER A 380 -13.66 -3.71 1.79
CA SER A 380 -14.90 -3.43 1.03
C SER A 380 -15.73 -2.22 1.50
N PRO A 381 -15.72 -1.78 2.78
CA PRO A 381 -16.42 -0.58 3.21
C PRO A 381 -15.81 0.73 2.69
N VAL A 382 -14.50 0.76 2.37
CA VAL A 382 -13.76 2.01 2.13
C VAL A 382 -14.29 2.83 0.95
N PRO A 383 -14.66 2.26 -0.21
CA PRO A 383 -15.23 3.04 -1.29
C PRO A 383 -16.50 3.79 -0.87
N LEU A 384 -17.42 3.09 -0.19
CA LEU A 384 -18.65 3.71 0.32
C LEU A 384 -18.34 4.76 1.38
N LEU A 385 -17.39 4.49 2.28
CA LEU A 385 -16.95 5.42 3.30
C LEU A 385 -16.48 6.73 2.67
N LEU A 386 -15.60 6.68 1.67
CA LEU A 386 -15.06 7.88 1.03
C LEU A 386 -16.11 8.67 0.26
N VAL A 387 -17.00 8.00 -0.47
CA VAL A 387 -18.11 8.66 -1.18
C VAL A 387 -19.07 9.32 -0.18
N ALA A 388 -19.52 8.58 0.84
CA ALA A 388 -20.44 9.10 1.85
C ALA A 388 -19.82 10.28 2.62
N THR A 389 -18.53 10.19 2.96
CA THR A 389 -17.80 11.28 3.63
C THR A 389 -17.75 12.52 2.73
N GLY A 390 -17.39 12.37 1.45
CA GLY A 390 -17.36 13.51 0.51
C GLY A 390 -18.73 14.17 0.34
N LEU A 391 -19.81 13.39 0.24
CA LEU A 391 -21.17 13.92 0.17
C LEU A 391 -21.58 14.65 1.47
N ALA A 392 -21.26 14.08 2.63
CA ALA A 392 -21.55 14.68 3.93
C ALA A 392 -20.77 16.00 4.14
N GLU A 393 -19.47 16.00 3.83
CA GLU A 393 -18.62 17.19 3.86
C GLU A 393 -19.16 18.26 2.89
N GLY A 394 -19.51 17.88 1.66
CA GLY A 394 -20.03 18.79 0.64
C GLY A 394 -21.34 19.46 1.03
N ALA A 395 -22.29 18.68 1.58
CA ALA A 395 -23.54 19.23 2.11
C ALA A 395 -23.29 20.16 3.30
N GLY A 396 -22.39 19.77 4.22
CA GLY A 396 -22.02 20.60 5.37
C GLY A 396 -21.37 21.93 4.96
N LEU A 397 -20.45 21.89 4.01
CA LEU A 397 -19.80 23.09 3.46
C LEU A 397 -20.79 23.99 2.70
N TYR A 398 -21.76 23.42 1.99
CA TYR A 398 -22.83 24.21 1.36
C TYR A 398 -23.68 24.94 2.40
N LEU A 399 -24.11 24.26 3.46
CA LEU A 399 -24.89 24.88 4.54
C LEU A 399 -24.13 26.05 5.17
N PHE A 400 -22.82 25.88 5.39
CA PHE A 400 -21.96 26.96 5.88
C PHE A 400 -21.85 28.11 4.86
N ALA A 401 -21.59 27.79 3.59
CA ALA A 401 -21.47 28.77 2.52
C ALA A 401 -22.77 29.56 2.27
N SER A 402 -23.95 28.96 2.49
CA SER A 402 -25.24 29.64 2.30
C SER A 402 -25.46 30.84 3.22
N VAL A 403 -24.72 30.92 4.34
CA VAL A 403 -24.76 32.08 5.25
C VAL A 403 -23.77 33.16 4.83
N LEU A 404 -22.72 32.79 4.09
CA LEU A 404 -21.63 33.68 3.70
C LEU A 404 -21.81 34.28 2.30
N VAL A 405 -22.50 33.57 1.40
CA VAL A 405 -22.67 33.95 0.00
C VAL A 405 -24.04 34.58 -0.20
N PRO A 406 -24.14 35.89 -0.45
CA PRO A 406 -25.42 36.54 -0.71
C PRO A 406 -26.13 35.91 -1.92
N GLY A 407 -27.42 35.59 -1.75
CA GLY A 407 -28.22 34.97 -2.80
C GLY A 407 -28.05 33.45 -2.93
N ALA A 408 -27.33 32.79 -2.01
CA ALA A 408 -27.43 31.36 -1.79
C ALA A 408 -28.38 31.08 -0.62
N ALA A 409 -29.32 30.17 -0.79
CA ALA A 409 -30.23 29.71 0.24
C ALA A 409 -29.97 28.25 0.61
N SER A 410 -30.31 27.88 1.84
CA SER A 410 -30.38 26.49 2.26
C SER A 410 -31.83 25.97 2.18
N ALA A 411 -31.99 24.66 2.12
CA ALA A 411 -33.29 24.00 2.16
C ALA A 411 -33.23 22.74 3.01
N THR A 412 -34.38 22.31 3.51
CA THR A 412 -34.51 21.11 4.37
C THR A 412 -33.92 19.88 3.71
N TRP A 413 -34.06 19.71 2.38
CA TRP A 413 -33.51 18.56 1.67
C TRP A 413 -31.97 18.50 1.74
N ILE A 414 -31.27 19.64 1.82
CA ILE A 414 -29.80 19.69 1.94
C ILE A 414 -29.37 19.21 3.32
N ILE A 415 -30.11 19.64 4.36
CA ILE A 415 -29.87 19.19 5.74
C ILE A 415 -30.13 17.69 5.83
N VAL A 416 -31.26 17.20 5.29
CA VAL A 416 -31.61 15.78 5.29
C VAL A 416 -30.55 14.96 4.52
N ALA A 417 -30.11 15.42 3.35
CA ALA A 417 -29.07 14.76 2.58
C ALA A 417 -27.73 14.72 3.34
N GLY A 418 -27.32 15.83 3.97
CA GLY A 418 -26.12 15.90 4.78
C GLY A 418 -26.16 14.97 6.00
N VAL A 419 -27.28 14.94 6.73
CA VAL A 419 -27.49 14.04 7.88
C VAL A 419 -27.51 12.58 7.41
N ALA A 420 -28.20 12.26 6.32
CA ALA A 420 -28.23 10.91 5.75
C ALA A 420 -26.83 10.45 5.34
N ALA A 421 -26.08 11.27 4.59
CA ALA A 421 -24.70 10.96 4.22
C ALA A 421 -23.79 10.83 5.46
N GLY A 422 -23.98 11.66 6.48
CA GLY A 422 -23.28 11.57 7.76
C GLY A 422 -23.57 10.26 8.52
N MET A 423 -24.83 9.81 8.55
CA MET A 423 -25.22 8.52 9.13
C MET A 423 -24.61 7.35 8.35
N VAL A 424 -24.63 7.39 7.01
CA VAL A 424 -23.98 6.37 6.18
C VAL A 424 -22.48 6.36 6.43
N THR A 425 -21.85 7.53 6.59
CA THR A 425 -20.42 7.64 6.88
C THR A 425 -20.09 6.99 8.23
N LEU A 426 -20.82 7.36 9.29
CA LEU A 426 -20.64 6.79 10.62
C LEU A 426 -20.91 5.28 10.65
N GLY A 427 -21.99 4.83 10.02
CA GLY A 427 -22.34 3.41 9.92
C GLY A 427 -21.28 2.61 9.18
N THR A 428 -20.77 3.13 8.06
CA THR A 428 -19.72 2.50 7.26
C THR A 428 -18.38 2.48 8.00
N TRP A 429 -18.04 3.54 8.74
CA TRP A 429 -16.87 3.59 9.62
C TRP A 429 -16.95 2.51 10.70
N LEU A 430 -18.08 2.40 11.39
CA LEU A 430 -18.29 1.37 12.42
C LEU A 430 -18.28 -0.04 11.82
N TRP A 431 -18.79 -0.22 10.60
CA TRP A 431 -18.71 -1.48 9.87
C TRP A 431 -17.25 -1.86 9.56
N LEU A 432 -16.43 -0.91 9.10
CA LEU A 432 -15.00 -1.11 8.89
C LEU A 432 -14.28 -1.53 10.18
N VAL A 433 -14.53 -0.82 11.29
CA VAL A 433 -13.87 -1.07 12.58
C VAL A 433 -14.29 -2.41 13.17
N ARG A 434 -15.59 -2.71 13.19
CA ARG A 434 -16.13 -3.97 13.74
C ARG A 434 -15.77 -5.18 12.87
N GLY A 435 -15.77 -5.01 11.54
CA GLY A 435 -15.41 -6.04 10.57
C GLY A 435 -13.91 -6.17 10.31
N ALA A 436 -13.06 -5.43 11.01
CA ALA A 436 -11.65 -5.30 10.66
C ALA A 436 -10.90 -6.65 10.61
N LYS A 437 -11.23 -7.60 11.50
CA LYS A 437 -10.68 -8.97 11.47
C LYS A 437 -11.11 -9.72 10.21
N THR A 438 -12.39 -9.66 9.84
CA THR A 438 -12.94 -10.27 8.62
C THR A 438 -12.27 -9.73 7.36
N PHE A 439 -11.92 -8.44 7.35
CA PHE A 439 -11.18 -7.80 6.26
C PHE A 439 -9.67 -8.03 6.30
N ARG A 440 -9.18 -8.85 7.24
CA ARG A 440 -7.75 -9.16 7.46
C ARG A 440 -6.90 -7.90 7.65
N ILE A 441 -7.42 -6.94 8.42
CA ILE A 441 -6.69 -5.74 8.81
C ILE A 441 -5.73 -6.10 9.96
N PRO A 442 -4.43 -5.79 9.85
CA PRO A 442 -3.44 -6.19 10.84
C PRO A 442 -3.69 -5.51 12.20
N PRO A 443 -3.27 -6.13 13.32
CA PRO A 443 -3.44 -5.64 14.69
C PRO A 443 -3.17 -4.16 14.88
N LYS A 444 -2.01 -3.66 14.44
CA LYS A 444 -1.62 -2.26 14.60
C LYS A 444 -2.57 -1.29 13.88
N ALA A 445 -3.03 -1.66 12.68
CA ALA A 445 -4.06 -0.89 11.99
C ALA A 445 -5.41 -0.95 12.72
N ARG A 446 -5.79 -2.10 13.29
CA ARG A 446 -7.01 -2.22 14.13
C ARG A 446 -6.94 -1.30 15.35
N GLN A 447 -5.81 -1.29 16.05
CA GLN A 447 -5.58 -0.38 17.18
C GLN A 447 -5.66 1.09 16.76
N SER A 448 -5.04 1.45 15.63
CA SER A 448 -5.10 2.81 15.05
C SER A 448 -6.52 3.23 14.69
N LEU A 449 -7.32 2.33 14.10
CA LEU A 449 -8.74 2.57 13.80
C LEU A 449 -9.59 2.71 15.06
N ALA A 450 -9.34 1.90 16.09
CA ALA A 450 -10.02 2.00 17.38
C ALA A 450 -9.74 3.35 18.07
N LEU A 451 -8.49 3.83 18.02
CA LEU A 451 -8.11 5.14 18.55
C LEU A 451 -8.84 6.27 17.83
N ALA A 452 -8.86 6.26 16.49
CA ALA A 452 -9.61 7.23 15.71
C ALA A 452 -11.12 7.22 16.04
N THR A 453 -11.70 6.04 16.27
CA THR A 453 -13.12 5.88 16.60
C THR A 453 -13.50 6.59 17.90
N ARG A 454 -12.61 6.59 18.90
CA ARG A 454 -12.85 7.27 20.20
C ARG A 454 -13.03 8.78 20.06
N VAL A 455 -12.47 9.39 19.02
CA VAL A 455 -12.60 10.83 18.74
C VAL A 455 -13.71 11.09 17.72
N TYR A 456 -13.78 10.25 16.68
CA TYR A 456 -14.70 10.47 15.56
C TYR A 456 -16.18 10.32 15.94
N VAL A 457 -16.52 9.30 16.74
CA VAL A 457 -17.93 9.05 17.12
C VAL A 457 -18.51 10.21 17.95
N PRO A 458 -17.84 10.70 19.02
CA PRO A 458 -18.30 11.89 19.73
C PRO A 458 -18.41 13.12 18.84
N ALA A 459 -17.46 13.34 17.92
CA ALA A 459 -17.50 14.47 16.99
C ALA A 459 -18.73 14.43 16.07
N MET A 460 -19.08 13.24 15.56
CA MET A 460 -20.29 13.05 14.73
C MET A 460 -21.59 13.23 15.53
N ILE A 461 -21.62 12.82 16.81
CA ILE A 461 -22.77 13.07 17.70
C ILE A 461 -22.93 14.56 17.95
N ALA A 462 -21.84 15.26 18.26
CA ALA A 462 -21.84 16.71 18.42
C ALA A 462 -22.28 17.43 17.14
N ALA A 463 -21.80 16.96 15.98
CA ALA A 463 -22.21 17.50 14.69
C ALA A 463 -23.71 17.30 14.44
N ALA A 464 -24.28 16.13 14.76
CA ALA A 464 -25.71 15.89 14.64
C ALA A 464 -26.54 16.78 15.56
N ALA A 465 -26.11 16.98 16.81
CA ALA A 465 -26.77 17.90 17.74
C ALA A 465 -26.73 19.35 17.22
N LEU A 466 -25.57 19.79 16.74
CA LEU A 466 -25.41 21.12 16.13
C LEU A 466 -26.23 21.26 14.85
N MET A 467 -26.38 20.21 14.04
CA MET A 467 -27.21 20.25 12.83
C MET A 467 -28.69 20.55 13.12
N ALA A 468 -29.19 20.18 14.30
CA ALA A 468 -30.57 20.47 14.71
C ALA A 468 -30.77 21.93 15.18
N VAL A 469 -29.75 22.55 15.77
CA VAL A 469 -29.84 23.89 16.37
C VAL A 469 -29.29 24.96 15.42
N TRP A 470 -28.13 24.70 14.81
CA TRP A 470 -27.44 25.60 13.90
C TRP A 470 -26.79 24.81 12.75
N PRO A 471 -27.56 24.49 11.69
CA PRO A 471 -27.11 23.65 10.58
C PRO A 471 -25.79 24.08 9.92
N PRO A 472 -25.50 25.37 9.69
CA PRO A 472 -24.21 25.84 9.20
C PRO A 472 -23.01 25.37 10.04
N LEU A 473 -23.10 25.48 11.37
CA LEU A 473 -22.02 25.09 12.27
C LEU A 473 -21.91 23.56 12.39
N GLY A 474 -23.06 22.87 12.45
CA GLY A 474 -23.10 21.41 12.39
C GLY A 474 -22.46 20.87 11.10
N GLY A 475 -22.76 21.49 9.96
CA GLY A 475 -22.19 21.17 8.66
C GLY A 475 -20.68 21.37 8.60
N LEU A 476 -20.17 22.47 9.17
CA LEU A 476 -18.74 22.71 9.28
C LEU A 476 -18.05 21.64 10.14
N LEU A 477 -18.66 21.23 11.27
CA LEU A 477 -18.11 20.17 12.10
C LEU A 477 -18.10 18.81 11.40
N VAL A 478 -19.12 18.49 10.58
CA VAL A 478 -19.10 17.31 9.69
C VAL A 478 -17.92 17.40 8.72
N ALA A 479 -17.71 18.57 8.10
CA ALA A 479 -16.62 18.77 7.15
C ALA A 479 -15.23 18.55 7.79
N VAL A 480 -14.99 19.13 8.97
CA VAL A 480 -13.75 18.97 9.72
C VAL A 480 -13.54 17.54 10.18
N SER A 481 -14.60 16.88 10.67
CA SER A 481 -14.54 15.49 11.13
C SER A 481 -14.25 14.52 9.96
N GLY A 482 -14.86 14.76 8.79
CA GLY A 482 -14.58 14.04 7.56
C GLY A 482 -13.12 14.18 7.11
N ALA A 483 -12.59 15.41 7.13
CA ALA A 483 -11.18 15.66 6.83
C ALA A 483 -10.25 14.87 7.76
N ALA A 484 -10.54 14.90 9.06
CA ALA A 484 -9.74 14.24 10.08
C ALA A 484 -9.71 12.71 9.89
N ILE A 485 -10.86 12.07 9.58
CA ILE A 485 -10.87 10.62 9.34
C ILE A 485 -10.15 10.24 8.04
N LYS A 486 -10.27 11.03 6.97
CA LYS A 486 -9.54 10.79 5.72
C LYS A 486 -8.03 10.92 5.94
N ALA A 487 -7.60 11.98 6.63
CA ALA A 487 -6.21 12.16 7.03
C ALA A 487 -5.70 10.96 7.84
N TRP A 488 -6.47 10.53 8.84
CA TRP A 488 -6.11 9.39 9.68
C TRP A 488 -6.04 8.08 8.89
N LEU A 489 -7.06 7.81 8.05
CA LEU A 489 -7.15 6.62 7.22
C LEU A 489 -5.95 6.47 6.30
N ILE A 490 -5.49 7.58 5.70
CA ILE A 490 -4.41 7.60 4.71
C ILE A 490 -3.02 7.64 5.37
N THR A 491 -2.86 8.31 6.51
CA THR A 491 -1.53 8.55 7.09
C THR A 491 -1.20 7.74 8.33
N ARG A 492 -2.20 7.32 9.12
CA ARG A 492 -1.99 6.67 10.43
C ARG A 492 -2.54 5.26 10.53
N ALA A 493 -3.67 4.97 9.89
CA ALA A 493 -4.23 3.62 9.83
C ALA A 493 -3.66 2.79 8.66
N ALA A 494 -2.89 3.42 7.77
CA ALA A 494 -2.38 2.83 6.54
C ALA A 494 -1.15 1.92 6.78
N HIS A 495 -1.31 0.86 7.56
CA HIS A 495 -0.27 -0.15 7.70
C HIS A 495 -0.16 -1.01 6.44
N GLN A 496 1.05 -1.42 6.10
CA GLN A 496 1.31 -2.37 5.04
C GLN A 496 0.85 -3.78 5.47
N GLN A 497 0.59 -4.66 4.50
CA GLN A 497 0.13 -6.03 4.75
C GLN A 497 1.05 -6.86 5.67
N GLY A 498 2.36 -6.69 5.54
CA GLY A 498 3.33 -7.65 6.08
C GLY A 498 3.39 -8.93 5.25
N PHE A 499 4.01 -9.96 5.81
CA PHE A 499 4.28 -11.24 5.16
C PHE A 499 3.53 -12.36 5.88
N VAL A 500 2.28 -12.61 5.48
CA VAL A 500 1.50 -13.73 6.00
C VAL A 500 1.91 -15.01 5.28
N LEU A 501 2.42 -15.97 6.04
CA LEU A 501 2.87 -17.26 5.54
C LEU A 501 1.78 -18.32 5.79
N PRO A 502 1.35 -19.09 4.79
CA PRO A 502 0.39 -20.18 5.00
C PRO A 502 1.01 -21.40 5.70
N ALA A 503 2.33 -21.51 5.68
CA ALA A 503 3.08 -22.54 6.39
C ALA A 503 4.31 -21.92 7.05
N MET A 504 4.53 -22.24 8.32
CA MET A 504 5.69 -21.81 9.07
C MET A 504 6.83 -22.82 8.92
N PRO A 505 7.99 -22.43 8.36
CA PRO A 505 9.15 -23.31 8.27
C PRO A 505 9.72 -23.56 9.67
N ARG A 506 10.17 -24.79 9.96
CA ARG A 506 10.87 -25.09 11.22
C ARG A 506 12.37 -25.16 11.05
N ARG A 507 13.06 -24.43 11.92
CA ARG A 507 14.50 -24.55 12.13
C ARG A 507 14.79 -24.09 13.57
N GLY A 508 15.46 -24.90 14.39
CA GLY A 508 15.80 -24.55 15.78
C GLY A 508 15.34 -25.53 16.84
N SER A 509 15.91 -25.35 18.04
CA SER A 509 15.90 -26.26 19.18
C SER A 509 14.90 -25.87 20.27
N GLY A 510 14.01 -26.78 20.60
CA GLY A 510 13.32 -26.89 21.90
C GLY A 510 13.59 -28.26 22.52
N ARG A 511 12.74 -28.74 23.45
CA ARG A 511 12.87 -30.09 24.06
C ARG A 511 12.93 -31.26 23.07
N ARG A 512 12.66 -31.00 21.79
CA ARG A 512 12.59 -31.99 20.70
C ARG A 512 13.69 -31.87 19.64
N ALA A 513 14.53 -30.84 19.67
CA ALA A 513 15.61 -30.65 18.68
C ALA A 513 17.02 -30.58 19.27
N SER A 514 17.16 -30.57 20.60
CA SER A 514 18.36 -31.12 21.23
C SER A 514 18.22 -32.64 21.31
N PRO A 515 19.19 -33.45 20.85
CA PRO A 515 19.31 -34.81 21.34
C PRO A 515 19.29 -34.79 22.86
N SER A 516 18.88 -35.88 23.49
CA SER A 516 18.85 -36.12 24.95
C SER A 516 20.18 -35.89 25.70
N ARG A 517 21.22 -35.36 25.05
CA ARG A 517 22.50 -34.91 25.66
C ARG A 517 22.35 -33.78 26.67
N LEU A 518 21.26 -33.02 26.66
CA LEU A 518 20.95 -32.04 27.73
C LEU A 518 20.21 -32.66 28.94
N ASN A 519 19.74 -33.91 28.86
CA ASN A 519 19.18 -34.61 30.03
C ASN A 519 20.27 -35.04 31.03
N GLY A 520 21.55 -34.83 30.70
CA GLY A 520 22.69 -35.14 31.59
C GLY A 520 23.09 -34.00 32.52
N ILE A 521 22.58 -32.78 32.32
CA ILE A 521 22.75 -31.71 33.30
C ILE A 521 21.52 -31.75 34.21
N GLN A 522 21.50 -32.76 35.09
CA GLN A 522 20.65 -32.71 36.27
C GLN A 522 20.96 -31.42 37.00
N ARG A 523 20.00 -30.49 37.01
CA ARG A 523 20.03 -29.27 37.83
C ARG A 523 20.11 -29.55 39.34
N ASP A 524 20.10 -30.81 39.76
CA ASP A 524 20.00 -31.21 41.17
C ASP A 524 21.26 -31.83 41.79
N LYS A 525 22.44 -31.76 41.13
CA LYS A 525 23.70 -32.26 41.74
C LYS A 525 24.92 -31.33 41.68
N ALA A 526 24.80 -30.13 41.10
CA ALA A 526 25.87 -29.13 41.10
C ALA A 526 25.69 -28.02 42.16
N MET A 527 24.76 -28.18 43.10
CA MET A 527 24.62 -27.33 44.30
C MET A 527 24.94 -28.08 45.61
N SER A 528 25.47 -29.31 45.54
CA SER A 528 25.87 -30.08 46.73
C SER A 528 27.33 -30.55 46.72
N ALA A 529 28.16 -30.03 45.82
CA ALA A 529 29.57 -30.43 45.67
C ALA A 529 30.56 -29.26 45.73
N VAL A 530 30.12 -28.08 46.14
CA VAL A 530 31.00 -26.99 46.56
C VAL A 530 30.46 -26.51 47.90
N GLY A 531 31.04 -27.05 48.97
CA GLY A 531 30.73 -26.62 50.33
C GLY A 531 31.22 -25.21 50.56
N VAL A 532 30.35 -24.23 50.30
CA VAL A 532 30.52 -22.86 50.77
C VAL A 532 29.17 -22.40 51.32
N ASP A 533 29.17 -22.16 52.62
CA ASP A 533 28.06 -21.72 53.47
C ASP A 533 27.51 -20.35 53.00
N PRO A 534 26.19 -20.10 53.01
CA PRO A 534 25.64 -18.80 52.68
C PRO A 534 25.56 -17.92 53.93
N LEU A 535 26.13 -16.71 53.82
CA LEU A 535 26.12 -15.56 54.75
C LEU A 535 27.40 -15.40 55.60
N GLU A 536 28.35 -14.62 55.07
CA GLU A 536 29.07 -13.63 55.87
C GLU A 536 29.40 -12.40 54.99
N THR A 537 28.87 -11.27 55.42
CA THR A 537 29.36 -9.89 55.26
C THR A 537 30.71 -9.68 54.54
N VAL A 538 30.76 -8.80 53.53
CA VAL A 538 31.19 -7.37 53.58
C VAL A 538 30.73 -6.67 52.30
#